data_AF-A0A843UHC6-F1
#
_entry.id   AF-A0A843UHC6-F1
#
_cell.length_a   1.000
_cell.length_b   1.000
_cell.length_c   1.000
_cell.angle_alpha   90.00
_cell.angle_beta   90.00
_cell.angle_gamma   90.00
#
_symmetry.space_group_name_H-M   'P 1'
#
loop_
_entity.id
_entity.type
_entity.pdbx_description
1 polymer ?
#
loop_
_entity_poly.entity_id
_entity_poly.type
_entity_poly.pdbx_seq_one_letter_code
_entity_poly.pdbx_strand_id
1 'polypeptide(L)'
;MTLLDNITKAVAGDATAAPTTGSKFSVVLNAPEDFHGLTPEGGDLPGASPVTRLAGWRIQEADAEAIYSVQKLVKKLRRKLKNPNTMDREEFLGLLGSFPAERLGSVTDGELVGLLAEGCVVLGLWELLKGLILQGHVGWFGASDLVEKLVERGQSDLLCLYVRHASDLRASELLLIVGHFLSPTRNSREGMLKVRKEWESQCLLAMEKAIQKGVHEKVATLARDASILLMMAHDGFSSSELCLHYLFSSSNIDGLVMSSAISKLGGLELLGLIRYLKKWLEKYERFPEACPVPEAGKVLGLKACELVPSLESVARGLGLVIDEHYSYLVLNSQLHEEVKSAWRIVSSLVSVTDPCCSIADVIEKLCAIIAIEQWLEQSICFKARRLAGFEFKIQNDKKYIYLKLITGIWPPTIVRFRHRPSDSAIGSQSPAIAGFRHRLLESIVGGRIPETDWRLPDSGTGRRNPPLTARFRRPTGDSRWNPTSDNLRIPAPAAGICHCGRSPAIVGF
;
A
#
# COMPACT_ATOMS: atom_id res chain seq x y z
N MET A 1 9.90 -21.95 -40.54
CA MET A 1 8.99 -22.50 -39.51
C MET A 1 8.93 -21.49 -38.37
N THR A 2 7.73 -21.20 -37.87
CA THR A 2 7.58 -20.30 -36.72
C THR A 2 7.96 -21.03 -35.43
N LEU A 3 8.25 -20.27 -34.37
CA LEU A 3 8.54 -20.84 -33.04
C LEU A 3 7.39 -21.75 -32.58
N LEU A 4 6.14 -21.38 -32.87
CA LEU A 4 4.95 -22.19 -32.59
C LEU A 4 4.94 -23.51 -33.38
N ASP A 5 5.35 -23.51 -34.65
CA ASP A 5 5.42 -24.74 -35.45
C ASP A 5 6.47 -25.71 -34.90
N ASN A 6 7.59 -25.17 -34.40
CA ASN A 6 8.65 -25.97 -33.79
C ASN A 6 8.22 -26.55 -32.43
N ILE A 7 7.51 -25.78 -31.60
CA ILE A 7 6.95 -26.25 -30.32
C ILE A 7 5.89 -27.33 -30.57
N THR A 8 4.98 -27.11 -31.52
CA THR A 8 3.90 -28.06 -31.85
C THR A 8 4.47 -29.37 -32.43
N LYS A 9 5.53 -29.30 -33.26
CA LYS A 9 6.23 -30.49 -33.74
C LYS A 9 7.01 -31.22 -32.65
N ALA A 10 7.65 -30.51 -31.73
CA ALA A 10 8.36 -31.13 -30.61
C ALA A 10 7.41 -31.90 -29.68
N VAL A 11 6.21 -31.37 -29.43
CA VAL A 11 5.16 -32.04 -28.64
C VAL A 11 4.61 -33.28 -29.36
N ALA A 12 4.50 -33.26 -30.69
CA ALA A 12 4.01 -34.40 -31.47
C ALA A 12 5.05 -35.52 -31.65
N GLY A 13 6.36 -35.22 -31.56
CA GLY A 13 7.45 -36.18 -31.75
C GLY A 13 7.65 -37.17 -30.59
N ASP A 14 7.19 -36.84 -29.38
CA ASP A 14 7.34 -37.67 -28.17
C ASP A 14 6.21 -38.72 -28.00
N ALA A 15 5.29 -38.87 -28.96
CA ALA A 15 4.11 -39.72 -28.84
C ALA A 15 4.38 -41.25 -28.80
N THR A 16 5.63 -41.70 -28.89
CA THR A 16 6.00 -43.13 -28.85
C THR A 16 6.69 -43.59 -27.56
N ALA A 17 6.95 -42.67 -26.62
CA ALA A 17 7.36 -43.00 -25.26
C ALA A 17 6.40 -42.31 -24.29
N ALA A 18 5.44 -43.08 -23.74
CA ALA A 18 4.56 -42.58 -22.71
C ALA A 18 5.39 -42.02 -21.53
N PRO A 19 5.28 -40.72 -21.18
CA PRO A 19 5.90 -40.21 -19.97
C PRO A 19 5.09 -40.75 -18.80
N THR A 20 5.53 -41.88 -18.25
CA THR A 20 5.08 -42.30 -16.94
C THR A 20 5.67 -41.33 -15.93
N THR A 21 4.78 -40.76 -15.11
CA THR A 21 5.08 -39.89 -13.96
C THR A 21 5.62 -38.49 -14.27
N GLY A 22 4.76 -37.63 -14.83
CA GLY A 22 4.83 -36.21 -14.49
C GLY A 22 4.65 -36.04 -12.98
N SER A 23 5.68 -35.53 -12.29
CA SER A 23 5.62 -35.21 -10.87
C SER A 23 4.46 -34.24 -10.62
N LYS A 24 3.49 -34.63 -9.79
CA LYS A 24 2.40 -33.74 -9.33
C LYS A 24 2.86 -32.69 -8.31
N PHE A 25 4.15 -32.68 -7.95
CA PHE A 25 4.67 -31.87 -6.87
C PHE A 25 5.60 -30.79 -7.41
N SER A 26 5.27 -29.54 -7.12
CA SER A 26 6.17 -28.41 -7.26
C SER A 26 7.12 -28.39 -6.07
N VAL A 27 8.28 -29.03 -6.21
CA VAL A 27 9.36 -28.85 -5.24
C VAL A 27 10.14 -27.60 -5.65
N VAL A 28 10.18 -26.60 -4.78
CA VAL A 28 11.06 -25.44 -4.96
C VAL A 28 12.47 -25.91 -4.58
N LEU A 29 13.22 -26.34 -5.58
CA LEU A 29 14.61 -26.74 -5.41
C LEU A 29 15.49 -25.49 -5.33
N ASN A 30 16.53 -25.52 -4.50
CA ASN A 30 17.45 -24.40 -4.30
C ASN A 30 18.22 -24.11 -5.59
N ALA A 31 17.70 -23.19 -6.39
CA ALA A 31 18.11 -22.93 -7.76
C ALA A 31 19.59 -22.56 -8.01
N PRO A 32 20.31 -21.75 -7.21
CA PRO A 32 21.48 -21.07 -7.77
C PRO A 32 22.71 -21.95 -8.01
N GLU A 33 22.90 -23.06 -7.28
CA GLU A 33 24.12 -23.89 -7.44
C GLU A 33 23.93 -25.06 -8.43
N ASP A 34 22.70 -25.56 -8.60
CA ASP A 34 22.42 -26.79 -9.36
C ASP A 34 22.39 -26.58 -10.89
N PHE A 35 22.28 -25.33 -11.37
CA PHE A 35 22.28 -25.03 -12.81
C PHE A 35 23.67 -25.04 -13.45
N HIS A 36 24.76 -24.98 -12.65
CA HIS A 36 26.12 -24.91 -13.18
C HIS A 36 26.61 -26.23 -13.80
N GLY A 37 25.93 -27.35 -13.54
CA GLY A 37 26.31 -28.68 -14.04
C GLY A 37 25.48 -29.21 -15.22
N LEU A 38 24.52 -28.43 -15.73
CA LEU A 38 23.65 -28.90 -16.82
C LEU A 38 24.38 -28.83 -18.16
N THR A 39 24.51 -29.99 -18.83
CA THR A 39 25.11 -30.09 -20.16
C THR A 39 24.02 -30.35 -21.21
N PRO A 40 24.04 -29.67 -22.37
CA PRO A 40 23.12 -29.98 -23.46
C PRO A 40 23.28 -31.43 -23.91
N GLU A 41 22.16 -32.14 -23.97
CA GLU A 41 22.05 -33.52 -24.38
C GLU A 41 22.08 -33.57 -25.91
N GLY A 42 23.29 -33.49 -26.48
CA GLY A 42 23.52 -33.60 -27.92
C GLY A 42 24.70 -32.75 -28.38
N GLY A 43 25.83 -33.39 -28.66
CA GLY A 43 26.96 -32.73 -29.31
C GLY A 43 26.65 -32.40 -30.77
N ASP A 44 26.91 -31.16 -31.16
CA ASP A 44 27.12 -30.59 -32.51
C ASP A 44 26.66 -31.41 -33.73
N LEU A 45 25.40 -31.84 -33.76
CA LEU A 45 24.81 -32.37 -34.99
C LEU A 45 24.18 -31.21 -35.79
N PRO A 46 24.71 -30.88 -36.99
CA PRO A 46 24.24 -29.77 -37.79
C PRO A 46 22.84 -30.10 -38.34
N GLY A 47 21.81 -29.64 -37.63
CA GLY A 47 20.39 -29.81 -38.01
C GLY A 47 19.40 -29.86 -36.84
N ALA A 48 19.83 -29.71 -35.59
CA ALA A 48 18.99 -29.91 -34.41
C ALA A 48 17.97 -28.79 -34.16
N SER A 49 16.81 -29.19 -33.63
CA SER A 49 15.74 -28.36 -33.06
C SER A 49 16.28 -27.21 -32.19
N PRO A 50 15.65 -26.01 -32.20
CA PRO A 50 16.04 -24.89 -31.33
C PRO A 50 15.83 -25.16 -29.83
N VAL A 51 15.27 -26.33 -29.46
CA VAL A 51 15.13 -26.78 -28.07
C VAL A 51 16.06 -27.96 -27.84
N THR A 52 17.11 -27.75 -27.04
CA THR A 52 18.05 -28.80 -26.61
C THR A 52 17.66 -29.26 -25.20
N ARG A 53 17.47 -30.56 -25.01
CA ARG A 53 17.27 -31.11 -23.65
C ARG A 53 18.56 -30.92 -22.86
N LEU A 54 18.45 -30.53 -21.59
CA LEU A 54 19.59 -30.46 -20.70
C LEU A 54 19.67 -31.77 -19.92
N ALA A 55 20.81 -32.46 -20.02
CA ALA A 55 21.13 -33.63 -19.22
C ALA A 55 22.04 -33.23 -18.04
N GLY A 56 22.11 -34.09 -17.02
CA GLY A 56 22.97 -33.88 -15.85
C GLY A 56 22.24 -33.39 -14.61
N TRP A 57 20.95 -33.08 -14.70
CA TRP A 57 20.15 -32.77 -13.52
C TRP A 57 19.95 -34.03 -12.67
N ARG A 58 20.51 -34.05 -11.45
CA ARG A 58 20.28 -35.10 -10.45
C ARG A 58 19.69 -34.43 -9.22
N ILE A 59 18.53 -34.92 -8.78
CA ILE A 59 17.96 -34.57 -7.48
C ILE A 59 18.92 -35.12 -6.42
N GLN A 60 19.33 -34.28 -5.47
CA GLN A 60 20.20 -34.73 -4.38
C GLN A 60 19.51 -35.85 -3.59
N GLU A 61 20.26 -36.83 -3.12
CA GLU A 61 19.69 -37.99 -2.40
C GLU A 61 18.87 -37.56 -1.17
N ALA A 62 19.28 -36.49 -0.50
CA ALA A 62 18.56 -35.88 0.61
C ALA A 62 17.17 -35.35 0.20
N ASP A 63 17.05 -34.73 -0.97
CA ASP A 63 15.77 -34.23 -1.49
C ASP A 63 14.86 -35.38 -1.92
N ALA A 64 15.43 -36.43 -2.53
CA ALA A 64 14.68 -37.62 -2.90
C ALA A 64 14.08 -38.33 -1.67
N GLU A 65 14.85 -38.46 -0.59
CA GLU A 65 14.38 -39.00 0.69
C GLU A 65 13.31 -38.11 1.33
N ALA A 66 13.47 -36.79 1.26
CA ALA A 66 12.47 -35.83 1.74
C ALA A 66 11.14 -35.97 0.98
N ILE A 67 11.19 -36.00 -0.35
CA ILE A 67 10.01 -36.19 -1.21
C ILE A 67 9.31 -37.52 -0.88
N TYR A 68 10.07 -38.61 -0.74
CA TYR A 68 9.51 -39.91 -0.37
C TYR A 68 8.83 -39.87 1.01
N SER A 69 9.44 -39.19 1.98
CA SER A 69 8.90 -39.04 3.33
C SER A 69 7.60 -38.22 3.33
N VAL A 70 7.55 -37.13 2.58
CA VAL A 70 6.32 -36.31 2.39
C VAL A 70 5.23 -37.15 1.75
N GLN A 71 5.52 -37.86 0.65
CA GLN A 71 4.53 -38.71 -0.01
C GLN A 71 4.01 -39.82 0.91
N LYS A 72 4.87 -40.42 1.73
CA LYS A 72 4.49 -41.42 2.72
C LYS A 72 3.57 -40.83 3.79
N LEU A 73 3.89 -39.63 4.28
CA LEU A 73 3.06 -38.89 5.24
C LEU A 73 1.70 -38.53 4.65
N VAL A 74 1.67 -37.92 3.46
CA VAL A 74 0.45 -37.57 2.71
C VAL A 74 -0.44 -38.79 2.52
N LYS A 75 0.13 -39.93 2.07
CA LYS A 75 -0.62 -41.20 1.92
C LYS A 75 -1.18 -41.68 3.26
N LYS A 76 -0.43 -41.57 4.35
CA LYS A 76 -0.86 -41.99 5.69
C LYS A 76 -1.98 -41.08 6.23
N LEU A 77 -1.80 -39.76 6.15
CA LEU A 77 -2.79 -38.76 6.54
C LEU A 77 -4.09 -38.93 5.76
N ARG A 78 -4.02 -39.05 4.43
CA ARG A 78 -5.21 -39.28 3.59
C ARG A 78 -5.95 -40.56 3.97
N ARG A 79 -5.25 -41.66 4.30
CA ARG A 79 -5.90 -42.90 4.73
C ARG A 79 -6.61 -42.73 6.07
N LYS A 80 -5.98 -42.03 7.02
CA LYS A 80 -6.51 -41.80 8.37
C LYS A 80 -7.67 -40.79 8.38
N LEU A 81 -7.57 -39.70 7.62
CA LEU A 81 -8.61 -38.67 7.53
C LEU A 81 -9.90 -39.13 6.85
N LYS A 82 -9.83 -40.17 6.00
CA LYS A 82 -11.05 -40.82 5.48
C LYS A 82 -11.93 -41.41 6.57
N ASN A 83 -11.34 -41.86 7.68
CA ASN A 83 -12.03 -42.44 8.82
C ASN A 83 -11.56 -41.72 10.10
N PRO A 84 -12.10 -40.52 10.39
CA PRO A 84 -11.57 -39.63 11.42
C PRO A 84 -11.57 -40.25 12.83
N ASN A 85 -12.47 -41.21 13.10
CA ASN A 85 -12.53 -41.93 14.37
C ASN A 85 -11.31 -42.85 14.63
N THR A 86 -10.46 -43.07 13.62
CA THR A 86 -9.30 -43.98 13.71
C THR A 86 -7.98 -43.27 14.01
N MET A 87 -8.01 -41.94 14.15
CA MET A 87 -6.85 -41.11 14.43
C MET A 87 -7.16 -40.19 15.60
N ASP A 88 -6.45 -40.34 16.70
CA ASP A 88 -6.55 -39.41 17.82
C ASP A 88 -5.57 -38.23 17.67
N ARG A 89 -5.68 -37.29 18.61
CA ARG A 89 -4.85 -36.09 18.65
C ARG A 89 -3.36 -36.42 18.81
N GLU A 90 -3.01 -37.40 19.64
CA GLU A 90 -1.62 -37.74 19.92
C GLU A 90 -0.97 -38.44 18.74
N GLU A 91 -1.69 -39.34 18.07
CA GLU A 91 -1.26 -39.97 16.84
C GLU A 91 -1.01 -38.91 15.77
N PHE A 92 -1.95 -38.00 15.54
CA PHE A 92 -1.77 -36.93 14.54
C PHE A 92 -0.55 -36.07 14.85
N LEU A 93 -0.39 -35.60 16.09
CA LEU A 93 0.78 -34.81 16.49
C LEU A 93 2.07 -35.62 16.39
N GLY A 94 2.04 -36.92 16.68
CA GLY A 94 3.17 -37.83 16.51
C GLY A 94 3.56 -38.00 15.03
N LEU A 95 2.59 -38.02 14.11
CA LEU A 95 2.87 -38.01 12.67
C LEU A 95 3.58 -36.72 12.26
N LEU A 96 3.16 -35.57 12.78
CA LEU A 96 3.80 -34.29 12.50
C LEU A 96 5.20 -34.20 13.12
N GLY A 97 5.35 -34.63 14.37
CA GLY A 97 6.62 -34.64 15.08
C GLY A 97 7.64 -35.61 14.49
N SER A 98 7.19 -36.66 13.80
CA SER A 98 8.06 -37.56 13.04
C SER A 98 8.62 -36.94 11.76
N PHE A 99 8.10 -35.79 11.34
CA PHE A 99 8.54 -35.08 10.16
C PHE A 99 9.54 -33.97 10.53
N PRO A 100 10.73 -33.88 9.92
CA PRO A 100 11.71 -32.86 10.25
C PRO A 100 11.16 -31.45 9.96
N ALA A 101 11.09 -30.58 10.97
CA ALA A 101 10.56 -29.22 10.84
C ALA A 101 11.30 -28.40 9.76
N GLU A 102 12.60 -28.65 9.59
CA GLU A 102 13.47 -28.02 8.58
C GLU A 102 13.05 -28.36 7.13
N ARG A 103 12.41 -29.51 6.91
CA ARG A 103 11.99 -29.98 5.57
C ARG A 103 10.55 -29.59 5.22
N LEU A 104 9.78 -29.10 6.18
CA LEU A 104 8.39 -28.66 5.96
C LEU A 104 8.33 -27.30 5.25
N GLY A 105 9.35 -26.46 5.43
CA GLY A 105 9.45 -25.15 4.77
C GLY A 105 9.89 -25.21 3.31
N SER A 106 10.63 -26.24 2.88
CA SER A 106 11.13 -26.40 1.51
C SER A 106 10.18 -27.19 0.60
N VAL A 107 9.39 -28.10 1.18
CA VAL A 107 8.35 -28.85 0.46
C VAL A 107 6.99 -28.27 0.85
N THR A 108 6.66 -27.09 0.30
CA THR A 108 5.30 -26.56 0.30
C THR A 108 4.45 -27.35 -0.71
N ASP A 109 4.31 -28.65 -0.45
CA ASP A 109 3.31 -29.46 -1.13
C ASP A 109 1.96 -29.10 -0.54
N GLY A 110 1.17 -28.44 -1.36
CA GLY A 110 -0.15 -28.04 -0.96
C GLY A 110 -1.12 -29.12 -0.63
N GLU A 111 -0.89 -30.32 -1.18
CA GLU A 111 -1.64 -31.49 -0.78
C GLU A 111 -1.39 -31.81 0.69
N LEU A 112 -0.15 -31.70 1.17
CA LEU A 112 0.18 -31.85 2.58
C LEU A 112 -0.48 -30.76 3.42
N VAL A 113 -0.33 -29.49 3.06
CA VAL A 113 -0.92 -28.37 3.83
C VAL A 113 -2.44 -28.49 3.93
N GLY A 114 -3.11 -28.87 2.83
CA GLY A 114 -4.55 -29.12 2.82
C GLY A 114 -4.96 -30.26 3.76
N LEU A 115 -4.22 -31.37 3.75
CA LEU A 115 -4.47 -32.50 4.67
C LEU A 115 -4.17 -32.13 6.13
N LEU A 116 -3.15 -31.31 6.38
CA LEU A 116 -2.84 -30.81 7.72
C LEU A 116 -3.96 -29.91 8.24
N ALA A 117 -4.44 -28.98 7.42
CA ALA A 117 -5.56 -28.11 7.77
C ALA A 117 -6.82 -28.93 8.04
N GLU A 118 -7.14 -29.90 7.17
CA GLU A 118 -8.27 -30.81 7.37
C GLU A 118 -8.16 -31.59 8.68
N GLY A 119 -7.00 -32.19 8.96
CA GLY A 119 -6.75 -32.89 10.21
C GLY A 119 -6.88 -32.00 11.44
N CYS A 120 -6.42 -30.76 11.36
CA CYS A 120 -6.61 -29.80 12.46
C CYS A 120 -8.09 -29.49 12.71
N VAL A 121 -8.90 -29.34 11.66
CA VAL A 121 -10.35 -29.09 11.82
C VAL A 121 -11.07 -30.31 12.39
N VAL A 122 -10.76 -31.51 11.89
CA VAL A 122 -11.36 -32.77 12.36
C VAL A 122 -11.06 -33.02 13.83
N LEU A 123 -9.82 -32.75 14.25
CA LEU A 123 -9.34 -33.01 15.61
C LEU A 123 -9.48 -31.81 16.57
N GLY A 124 -9.99 -30.67 16.09
CA GLY A 124 -10.14 -29.45 16.89
C GLY A 124 -8.81 -28.80 17.32
N LEU A 125 -7.76 -28.92 16.49
CA LEU A 125 -6.43 -28.35 16.73
C LEU A 125 -6.32 -26.92 16.19
N TRP A 126 -7.15 -26.03 16.73
CA TRP A 126 -7.33 -24.66 16.23
C TRP A 126 -6.06 -23.81 16.24
N GLU A 127 -5.18 -23.97 17.23
CA GLU A 127 -3.91 -23.22 17.30
C GLU A 127 -2.91 -23.63 16.21
N LEU A 128 -2.87 -24.91 15.84
CA LEU A 128 -2.04 -25.36 14.72
C LEU A 128 -2.60 -24.84 13.40
N LEU A 129 -3.92 -24.90 13.23
CA LEU A 129 -4.58 -24.35 12.06
C LEU A 129 -4.34 -22.84 11.92
N LYS A 130 -4.39 -22.10 13.03
CA LYS A 130 -4.04 -20.69 13.09
C LYS A 130 -2.61 -20.45 12.58
N GLY A 131 -1.65 -21.25 13.03
CA GLY A 131 -0.27 -21.21 12.54
C GLY A 131 -0.17 -21.40 11.02
N LEU A 132 -0.87 -22.42 10.48
CA LEU A 132 -0.92 -22.68 9.04
C LEU A 132 -1.53 -21.51 8.25
N ILE A 133 -2.62 -20.92 8.75
CA ILE A 133 -3.28 -19.77 8.11
C ILE A 133 -2.37 -18.54 8.09
N LEU A 134 -1.70 -18.24 9.21
CA LEU A 134 -0.80 -17.08 9.30
C LEU A 134 0.39 -17.18 8.34
N GLN A 135 0.80 -18.38 7.96
CA GLN A 135 1.86 -18.61 6.96
C GLN A 135 1.36 -18.43 5.51
N GLY A 136 0.06 -18.26 5.28
CA GLY A 136 -0.53 -18.03 3.95
C GLY A 136 -0.58 -19.27 3.05
N HIS A 137 -0.16 -20.44 3.52
CA HIS A 137 -0.06 -21.65 2.70
C HIS A 137 -1.40 -22.36 2.43
N VAL A 138 -2.47 -21.96 3.12
CA VAL A 138 -3.74 -22.70 3.12
C VAL A 138 -4.65 -22.33 1.93
N GLY A 139 -4.47 -21.16 1.32
CA GLY A 139 -5.37 -20.65 0.26
C GLY A 139 -5.15 -21.22 -1.14
N TRP A 140 -3.94 -21.69 -1.46
CA TRP A 140 -3.58 -22.07 -2.84
C TRP A 140 -4.26 -23.38 -3.28
N PHE A 141 -4.46 -24.33 -2.35
CA PHE A 141 -4.72 -25.72 -2.73
C PHE A 141 -6.20 -26.05 -2.56
N GLY A 142 -6.96 -25.81 -3.63
CA GLY A 142 -8.42 -25.95 -3.75
C GLY A 142 -9.04 -27.32 -3.46
N ALA A 143 -8.41 -28.16 -2.66
CA ALA A 143 -8.91 -29.45 -2.19
C ALA A 143 -9.62 -29.37 -0.83
N SER A 144 -9.46 -28.30 -0.05
CA SER A 144 -10.11 -28.20 1.26
C SER A 144 -11.40 -27.38 1.19
N ASP A 145 -12.50 -28.01 1.56
CA ASP A 145 -13.74 -27.42 2.10
C ASP A 145 -13.52 -26.69 3.44
N LEU A 146 -12.33 -26.11 3.64
CA LEU A 146 -11.90 -25.56 4.92
C LEU A 146 -12.83 -24.45 5.39
N VAL A 147 -13.17 -23.51 4.49
CA VAL A 147 -14.06 -22.39 4.81
C VAL A 147 -15.43 -22.90 5.25
N GLU A 148 -15.99 -23.89 4.55
CA GLU A 148 -17.26 -24.53 4.90
C GLU A 148 -17.18 -25.17 6.29
N LYS A 149 -16.16 -25.97 6.55
CA LYS A 149 -15.95 -26.60 7.87
C LYS A 149 -15.72 -25.56 8.98
N LEU A 150 -15.03 -24.45 8.72
CA LEU A 150 -14.82 -23.37 9.70
C LEU A 150 -16.13 -22.62 10.00
N VAL A 151 -16.95 -22.39 8.99
CA VAL A 151 -18.31 -21.81 9.12
C VAL A 151 -19.19 -22.74 9.96
N GLU A 152 -19.24 -24.04 9.62
CA GLU A 152 -20.00 -25.06 10.36
C GLU A 152 -19.58 -25.14 11.84
N ARG A 153 -18.27 -25.04 12.11
CA ARG A 153 -17.69 -25.07 13.45
C ARG A 153 -17.73 -23.72 14.18
N GLY A 154 -18.23 -22.67 13.54
CA GLY A 154 -18.35 -21.33 14.13
C GLY A 154 -17.02 -20.65 14.47
N GLN A 155 -15.91 -21.03 13.80
CA GLN A 155 -14.57 -20.51 14.06
C GLN A 155 -14.33 -19.16 13.36
N SER A 156 -15.10 -18.15 13.73
CA SER A 156 -15.10 -16.83 13.08
C SER A 156 -13.76 -16.09 13.21
N ASP A 157 -13.01 -16.31 14.30
CA ASP A 157 -11.67 -15.77 14.51
C ASP A 157 -10.66 -16.34 13.49
N LEU A 158 -10.73 -17.64 13.21
CA LEU A 158 -9.91 -18.26 12.17
C LEU A 158 -10.33 -17.82 10.77
N LEU A 159 -11.64 -17.63 10.51
CA LEU A 159 -12.12 -17.07 9.24
C LEU A 159 -11.58 -15.65 9.01
N CYS A 160 -11.54 -14.81 10.04
CA CYS A 160 -10.96 -13.46 9.94
C CYS A 160 -9.47 -13.52 9.56
N LEU A 161 -8.70 -14.43 10.16
CA LEU A 161 -7.31 -14.64 9.79
C LEU A 161 -7.17 -15.20 8.37
N TYR A 162 -8.06 -16.09 7.96
CA TYR A 162 -8.07 -16.66 6.61
C TYR A 162 -8.29 -15.55 5.57
N VAL A 163 -9.27 -14.67 5.77
CA VAL A 163 -9.52 -13.51 4.90
C VAL A 163 -8.31 -12.57 4.82
N ARG A 164 -7.56 -12.41 5.92
CA ARG A 164 -6.38 -11.55 5.97
C ARG A 164 -5.18 -12.14 5.24
N HIS A 165 -4.99 -13.46 5.31
CA HIS A 165 -3.74 -14.10 4.89
C HIS A 165 -3.85 -14.96 3.63
N ALA A 166 -5.05 -15.35 3.21
CA ALA A 166 -5.24 -16.06 1.95
C ALA A 166 -4.94 -15.12 0.78
N SER A 167 -4.14 -15.60 -0.18
CA SER A 167 -3.83 -14.91 -1.43
C SER A 167 -4.91 -15.08 -2.49
N ASP A 168 -5.56 -16.25 -2.51
CA ASP A 168 -6.43 -16.69 -3.61
C ASP A 168 -7.80 -17.14 -3.11
N LEU A 169 -8.57 -16.22 -2.53
CA LEU A 169 -9.91 -16.52 -2.04
C LEU A 169 -10.89 -16.68 -3.22
N ARG A 170 -11.58 -17.83 -3.32
CA ARG A 170 -12.59 -18.03 -4.36
C ARG A 170 -13.87 -17.27 -4.03
N ALA A 171 -14.62 -16.85 -5.06
CA ALA A 171 -15.90 -16.15 -4.87
C ALA A 171 -16.92 -16.97 -4.05
N SER A 172 -16.92 -18.31 -4.20
CA SER A 172 -17.77 -19.19 -3.41
C SER A 172 -17.38 -19.23 -1.93
N GLU A 173 -16.08 -19.21 -1.62
CA GLU A 173 -15.58 -19.17 -0.25
C GLU A 173 -15.86 -17.82 0.39
N LEU A 174 -15.63 -16.74 -0.37
CA LEU A 174 -15.94 -15.39 0.06
C LEU A 174 -17.44 -15.24 0.36
N LEU A 175 -18.31 -15.77 -0.49
CA LEU A 175 -19.76 -15.78 -0.25
C LEU A 175 -20.11 -16.46 1.08
N LEU A 176 -19.53 -17.63 1.37
CA LEU A 176 -19.77 -18.34 2.64
C LEU A 176 -19.31 -17.51 3.85
N ILE A 177 -18.16 -16.86 3.75
CA ILE A 177 -17.60 -16.01 4.82
C ILE A 177 -18.49 -14.78 5.04
N VAL A 178 -18.85 -14.07 3.97
CA VAL A 178 -19.68 -12.87 4.03
C VAL A 178 -21.06 -13.20 4.57
N GLY A 179 -21.69 -14.27 4.07
CA GLY A 179 -22.96 -14.77 4.58
C GLY A 179 -22.88 -15.13 6.07
N HIS A 180 -21.83 -15.82 6.50
CA HIS A 180 -21.61 -16.16 7.91
C HIS A 180 -21.45 -14.92 8.82
N PHE A 181 -20.78 -13.87 8.34
CA PHE A 181 -20.62 -12.61 9.08
C PHE A 181 -21.90 -11.77 9.11
N LEU A 182 -22.69 -11.76 8.03
CA LEU A 182 -23.94 -11.01 7.95
C LEU A 182 -25.11 -11.72 8.66
N SER A 183 -25.08 -13.05 8.69
CA SER A 183 -26.11 -13.91 9.26
C SER A 183 -25.56 -14.84 10.34
N PRO A 184 -25.04 -14.31 11.48
CA PRO A 184 -24.40 -15.12 12.50
C PRO A 184 -25.35 -16.12 13.16
N THR A 185 -24.96 -17.40 13.17
CA THR A 185 -25.65 -18.46 13.92
C THR A 185 -25.31 -18.40 15.41
N ARG A 186 -26.03 -19.16 16.26
CA ARG A 186 -25.74 -19.21 17.70
C ARG A 186 -24.31 -19.67 17.99
N ASN A 187 -23.79 -20.61 17.22
CA ASN A 187 -22.45 -21.19 17.40
C ASN A 187 -21.34 -20.25 16.94
N SER A 188 -21.59 -19.36 15.98
CA SER A 188 -20.59 -18.43 15.47
C SER A 188 -20.32 -17.24 16.39
N ARG A 189 -21.24 -16.94 17.31
CA ARG A 189 -21.15 -15.81 18.24
C ARG A 189 -19.93 -15.89 19.14
N GLU A 190 -19.55 -17.08 19.61
CA GLU A 190 -18.38 -17.25 20.48
C GLU A 190 -17.08 -16.84 19.76
N GLY A 191 -16.88 -17.32 18.52
CA GLY A 191 -15.74 -16.92 17.69
C GLY A 191 -15.73 -15.42 17.41
N MET A 192 -16.88 -14.82 17.12
CA MET A 192 -17.00 -13.37 16.89
C MET A 192 -16.72 -12.56 18.17
N LEU A 193 -17.08 -13.08 19.35
CA LEU A 193 -16.76 -12.45 20.63
C LEU A 193 -15.24 -12.45 20.90
N LYS A 194 -14.52 -13.49 20.48
CA LYS A 194 -13.04 -13.48 20.53
C LYS A 194 -12.47 -12.35 19.67
N VAL A 195 -13.00 -12.17 18.45
CA VAL A 195 -12.60 -11.07 17.56
C VAL A 195 -12.86 -9.72 18.24
N ARG A 196 -14.04 -9.53 18.84
CA ARG A 196 -14.34 -8.31 19.61
C ARG A 196 -13.35 -8.07 20.75
N LYS A 197 -13.07 -9.10 21.57
CA LYS A 197 -12.13 -8.99 22.70
C LYS A 197 -10.71 -8.62 22.23
N GLU A 198 -10.28 -9.12 21.08
CA GLU A 198 -9.01 -8.72 20.48
C GLU A 198 -9.03 -7.23 20.08
N TRP A 199 -10.08 -6.76 19.40
CA TRP A 199 -10.24 -5.33 19.09
C TRP A 199 -10.24 -4.45 20.36
N GLU A 200 -10.96 -4.87 21.40
CA GLU A 200 -11.01 -4.17 22.69
C GLU A 200 -9.63 -4.12 23.36
N SER A 201 -8.89 -5.23 23.38
CA SER A 201 -7.51 -5.30 23.87
C SER A 201 -6.58 -4.34 23.12
N GLN A 202 -6.70 -4.26 21.80
CA GLN A 202 -5.91 -3.33 20.98
C GLN A 202 -6.28 -1.86 21.26
N CYS A 203 -7.56 -1.56 21.48
CA CYS A 203 -8.00 -0.21 21.89
C CYS A 203 -7.38 0.20 23.23
N LEU A 204 -7.48 -0.67 24.24
CA LEU A 204 -6.93 -0.42 25.58
C LEU A 204 -5.41 -0.22 25.53
N LEU A 205 -4.70 -1.08 24.79
CA LEU A 205 -3.26 -0.96 24.61
C LEU A 205 -2.87 0.36 23.94
N ALA A 206 -3.64 0.84 22.96
CA ALA A 206 -3.41 2.13 22.32
C ALA A 206 -3.59 3.28 23.31
N MET A 207 -4.66 3.25 24.12
CA MET A 207 -4.95 4.26 25.14
C MET A 207 -3.88 4.31 26.22
N GLU A 208 -3.41 3.16 26.70
CA GLU A 208 -2.31 3.07 27.67
C GLU A 208 -1.04 3.73 27.13
N LYS A 209 -0.70 3.46 25.86
CA LYS A 209 0.46 4.08 25.19
C LYS A 209 0.30 5.58 24.99
N ALA A 210 -0.93 6.06 24.76
CA ALA A 210 -1.23 7.47 24.61
C ALA A 210 -1.05 8.27 25.92
N ILE A 211 -1.26 7.64 27.07
CA ILE A 211 -1.20 8.27 28.41
C ILE A 211 0.19 8.10 29.06
N GLN A 212 1.03 7.22 28.50
CA GLN A 212 2.34 6.91 29.06
C GLN A 212 3.25 8.15 29.11
N LYS A 213 3.69 8.50 30.33
CA LYS A 213 4.60 9.63 30.56
C LYS A 213 6.03 9.27 30.17
N GLY A 214 6.80 10.26 29.73
CA GLY A 214 8.23 10.08 29.38
C GLY A 214 8.48 9.48 28.00
N VAL A 215 7.45 9.29 27.19
CA VAL A 215 7.56 8.84 25.81
C VAL A 215 7.83 10.04 24.89
N HIS A 216 8.59 9.82 23.81
CA HIS A 216 8.83 10.84 22.79
C HIS A 216 7.52 11.37 22.21
N GLU A 217 7.40 12.69 22.04
CA GLU A 217 6.16 13.36 21.64
C GLU A 217 5.50 12.75 20.39
N LYS A 218 6.30 12.46 19.35
CA LYS A 218 5.81 11.79 18.11
C LYS A 218 5.17 10.43 18.34
N VAL A 219 5.66 9.66 19.32
CA VAL A 219 5.12 8.33 19.62
C VAL A 219 3.84 8.48 20.44
N ALA A 220 3.78 9.49 21.32
CA ALA A 220 2.57 9.83 22.07
C ALA A 220 1.45 10.37 21.15
N THR A 221 1.78 11.18 20.14
CA THR A 221 0.80 11.61 19.12
C THR A 221 0.32 10.43 18.30
N LEU A 222 1.25 9.58 17.82
CA LEU A 222 0.91 8.37 17.07
C LEU A 222 -0.03 7.44 17.86
N ALA A 223 0.21 7.28 19.16
CA ALA A 223 -0.64 6.47 20.03
C ALA A 223 -2.03 7.10 20.25
N ARG A 224 -2.13 8.43 20.32
CA ARG A 224 -3.42 9.13 20.39
C ARG A 224 -4.22 8.94 19.11
N ASP A 225 -3.58 9.14 17.95
CA ASP A 225 -4.23 8.98 16.65
C ASP A 225 -4.69 7.53 16.44
N ALA A 226 -3.83 6.56 16.78
CA ALA A 226 -4.18 5.13 16.76
C ALA A 226 -5.33 4.80 17.72
N SER A 227 -5.38 5.42 18.91
CA SER A 227 -6.47 5.23 19.87
C SER A 227 -7.81 5.71 19.31
N ILE A 228 -7.84 6.91 18.72
CA ILE A 228 -9.04 7.47 18.08
C ILE A 228 -9.51 6.54 16.96
N LEU A 229 -8.59 6.12 16.09
CA LEU A 229 -8.89 5.24 14.97
C LEU A 229 -9.47 3.89 15.42
N LEU A 230 -8.86 3.26 16.43
CA LEU A 230 -9.33 1.98 16.96
C LEU A 230 -10.66 2.11 17.72
N MET A 231 -10.85 3.19 18.48
CA MET A 231 -12.13 3.47 19.13
C MET A 231 -13.24 3.71 18.10
N MET A 232 -12.95 4.44 17.03
CA MET A 232 -13.87 4.66 15.91
C MET A 232 -14.32 3.34 15.28
N ALA A 233 -13.37 2.41 15.09
CA ALA A 233 -13.64 1.08 14.57
C ALA A 233 -14.37 0.17 15.57
N HIS A 234 -14.09 0.26 16.87
CA HIS A 234 -14.73 -0.64 17.84
C HIS A 234 -16.15 -0.18 18.24
N ASP A 235 -16.34 1.12 18.45
CA ASP A 235 -17.56 1.68 19.02
C ASP A 235 -18.76 1.62 18.05
N GLY A 236 -19.92 1.17 18.53
CA GLY A 236 -21.16 1.09 17.74
C GLY A 236 -21.24 -0.05 16.70
N PHE A 237 -20.17 -0.82 16.53
CA PHE A 237 -20.15 -2.02 15.70
C PHE A 237 -20.45 -3.26 16.54
N SER A 238 -21.23 -4.19 15.99
CA SER A 238 -21.49 -5.52 16.55
C SER A 238 -20.30 -6.46 16.33
N SER A 239 -20.23 -7.57 17.08
CA SER A 239 -19.10 -8.51 16.95
C SER A 239 -18.97 -9.12 15.55
N SER A 240 -20.10 -9.28 14.84
CA SER A 240 -20.11 -9.79 13.48
C SER A 240 -19.66 -8.72 12.47
N GLU A 241 -20.02 -7.46 12.69
CA GLU A 241 -19.50 -6.32 11.91
C GLU A 241 -17.99 -6.13 12.09
N LEU A 242 -17.44 -6.36 13.28
CA LEU A 242 -15.99 -6.35 13.50
C LEU A 242 -15.26 -7.44 12.68
N CYS A 243 -15.94 -8.52 12.29
CA CYS A 243 -15.39 -9.52 11.38
C CYS A 243 -15.38 -9.00 9.93
N LEU A 244 -16.39 -8.23 9.52
CA LEU A 244 -16.41 -7.55 8.21
C LEU A 244 -15.27 -6.54 8.06
N HIS A 245 -14.68 -6.05 9.15
CA HIS A 245 -13.52 -5.16 9.07
C HIS A 245 -12.34 -5.84 8.38
N TYR A 246 -12.10 -7.12 8.68
CA TYR A 246 -11.06 -7.91 8.04
C TYR A 246 -11.29 -8.04 6.54
N LEU A 247 -12.55 -8.09 6.12
CA LEU A 247 -12.91 -8.17 4.72
C LEU A 247 -12.59 -6.87 3.98
N PHE A 248 -13.09 -5.74 4.48
CA PHE A 248 -12.94 -4.45 3.82
C PHE A 248 -11.58 -3.77 4.03
N SER A 249 -10.75 -4.28 4.94
CA SER A 249 -9.34 -3.88 5.09
C SER A 249 -8.36 -4.78 4.33
N SER A 250 -8.78 -5.98 3.88
CA SER A 250 -7.89 -6.90 3.18
C SER A 250 -7.57 -6.41 1.77
N SER A 251 -6.28 -6.29 1.48
CA SER A 251 -5.77 -5.99 0.14
C SER A 251 -5.77 -7.19 -0.80
N ASN A 252 -6.01 -8.40 -0.28
CA ASN A 252 -5.91 -9.65 -1.06
C ASN A 252 -7.21 -9.99 -1.80
N ILE A 253 -8.27 -9.24 -1.57
CA ILE A 253 -9.58 -9.54 -2.15
C ILE A 253 -9.74 -8.74 -3.43
N ASP A 254 -9.76 -9.47 -4.55
CA ASP A 254 -10.00 -8.88 -5.85
C ASP A 254 -11.45 -8.35 -5.96
N GLY A 255 -11.60 -7.23 -6.68
CA GLY A 255 -12.89 -6.57 -6.87
C GLY A 255 -13.91 -7.45 -7.58
N LEU A 256 -13.49 -8.31 -8.52
CA LEU A 256 -14.38 -9.23 -9.24
C LEU A 256 -14.82 -10.38 -8.33
N VAL A 257 -13.92 -10.89 -7.49
CA VAL A 257 -14.25 -11.91 -6.48
C VAL A 257 -15.28 -11.35 -5.49
N MET A 258 -15.08 -10.12 -5.02
CA MET A 258 -16.02 -9.41 -4.16
C MET A 258 -17.37 -9.19 -4.83
N SER A 259 -17.40 -8.66 -6.07
CA SER A 259 -18.62 -8.46 -6.86
C SER A 259 -19.40 -9.78 -7.03
N SER A 260 -18.70 -10.86 -7.40
CA SER A 260 -19.32 -12.18 -7.59
C SER A 260 -19.93 -12.76 -6.31
N ALA A 261 -19.33 -12.47 -5.14
CA ALA A 261 -19.91 -12.86 -3.85
C ALA A 261 -21.12 -11.97 -3.50
N ILE A 262 -20.99 -10.65 -3.67
CA ILE A 262 -22.06 -9.69 -3.38
C ILE A 262 -23.31 -9.98 -4.21
N SER A 263 -23.18 -10.28 -5.51
CA SER A 263 -24.32 -10.55 -6.40
C SER A 263 -25.19 -11.74 -5.98
N LYS A 264 -24.67 -12.61 -5.10
CA LYS A 264 -25.36 -13.80 -4.58
C LYS A 264 -25.94 -13.61 -3.17
N LEU A 265 -25.77 -12.44 -2.55
CA LEU A 265 -26.33 -12.17 -1.22
C LEU A 265 -27.86 -12.08 -1.25
N GLY A 266 -28.50 -12.65 -0.23
CA GLY A 266 -29.94 -12.52 -0.03
C GLY A 266 -30.35 -11.14 0.50
N GLY A 267 -31.65 -10.83 0.49
CA GLY A 267 -32.14 -9.49 0.85
C GLY A 267 -31.80 -9.05 2.29
N LEU A 268 -31.82 -9.96 3.26
CA LEU A 268 -31.43 -9.65 4.66
C LEU A 268 -29.92 -9.43 4.80
N GLU A 269 -29.11 -10.23 4.10
CA GLU A 269 -27.65 -10.10 4.09
C GLU A 269 -27.25 -8.79 3.43
N LEU A 270 -27.85 -8.48 2.27
CA LEU A 270 -27.64 -7.24 1.55
C LEU A 270 -28.01 -6.01 2.40
N LEU A 271 -29.14 -6.06 3.12
CA LEU A 271 -29.53 -5.01 4.06
C LEU A 271 -28.51 -4.85 5.19
N GLY A 272 -28.03 -5.96 5.76
CA GLY A 272 -26.98 -5.95 6.78
C GLY A 272 -25.69 -5.31 6.27
N LEU A 273 -25.30 -5.64 5.03
CA LEU A 273 -24.09 -5.10 4.39
C LEU A 273 -24.20 -3.60 4.15
N ILE A 274 -25.33 -3.13 3.62
CA ILE A 274 -25.59 -1.69 3.39
C ILE A 274 -25.53 -0.92 4.71
N ARG A 275 -26.13 -1.45 5.78
CA ARG A 275 -26.09 -0.82 7.11
C ARG A 275 -24.68 -0.75 7.67
N TYR A 276 -23.90 -1.82 7.52
CA TYR A 276 -22.50 -1.84 7.91
C TYR A 276 -21.68 -0.77 7.16
N LEU A 277 -21.82 -0.70 5.83
CA LEU A 277 -21.10 0.29 5.00
C LEU A 277 -21.53 1.72 5.34
N LYS A 278 -22.84 1.94 5.54
CA LYS A 278 -23.41 3.22 5.97
C LYS A 278 -22.84 3.66 7.32
N LYS A 279 -22.75 2.77 8.32
CA LYS A 279 -22.13 3.09 9.62
C LYS A 279 -20.70 3.60 9.46
N TRP A 280 -19.91 2.98 8.58
CA TRP A 280 -18.57 3.47 8.27
C TRP A 280 -18.58 4.87 7.66
N LEU A 281 -19.49 5.13 6.72
CA LEU A 281 -19.65 6.48 6.14
C LEU A 281 -20.02 7.51 7.23
N GLU A 282 -20.91 7.18 8.16
CA GLU A 282 -21.28 8.05 9.30
C GLU A 282 -20.08 8.31 10.21
N LYS A 283 -19.23 7.30 10.46
CA LYS A 283 -18.00 7.47 11.25
C LYS A 283 -17.02 8.41 10.55
N TYR A 284 -16.81 8.26 9.24
CA TYR A 284 -15.93 9.12 8.45
C TYR A 284 -16.45 10.56 8.32
N GLU A 285 -17.76 10.75 8.23
CA GLU A 285 -18.37 12.09 8.26
C GLU A 285 -18.19 12.76 9.64
N ARG A 286 -18.31 11.98 10.72
CA ARG A 286 -18.26 12.49 12.09
C ARG A 286 -16.84 12.74 12.60
N PHE A 287 -15.87 11.94 12.17
CA PHE A 287 -14.48 11.98 12.65
C PHE A 287 -13.50 12.16 11.48
N PRO A 288 -13.52 13.32 10.80
CA PRO A 288 -12.63 13.57 9.66
C PRO A 288 -11.13 13.53 10.03
N GLU A 289 -10.79 13.71 11.31
CA GLU A 289 -9.43 13.59 11.83
C GLU A 289 -8.91 12.15 11.94
N ALA A 290 -9.78 11.14 11.81
CA ALA A 290 -9.40 9.75 11.94
C ALA A 290 -8.72 9.23 10.65
N CYS A 291 -7.42 9.51 10.55
CA CYS A 291 -6.59 9.05 9.45
C CYS A 291 -6.05 7.63 9.68
N PRO A 292 -5.81 6.84 8.62
CA PRO A 292 -5.07 5.59 8.72
C PRO A 292 -3.68 5.82 9.35
N VAL A 293 -3.30 4.95 10.29
CA VAL A 293 -2.02 5.05 11.02
C VAL A 293 -1.15 3.81 10.76
N PRO A 294 -0.52 3.70 9.57
CA PRO A 294 0.21 2.49 9.18
C PRO A 294 1.45 2.23 10.03
N GLU A 295 2.08 3.26 10.60
CA GLU A 295 3.26 3.09 11.47
C GLU A 295 2.91 2.50 12.85
N ALA A 296 1.65 2.60 13.29
CA ALA A 296 1.23 2.12 14.61
C ALA A 296 1.44 0.62 14.77
N GLY A 297 1.26 -0.17 13.72
CA GLY A 297 1.54 -1.61 13.75
C GLY A 297 3.00 -1.92 14.08
N LYS A 298 3.94 -1.20 13.46
CA LYS A 298 5.39 -1.43 13.61
C LYS A 298 5.97 -0.79 14.86
N VAL A 299 5.57 0.44 15.17
CA VAL A 299 6.11 1.25 16.27
C VAL A 299 5.44 0.91 17.60
N LEU A 300 4.12 0.75 17.57
CA LEU A 300 3.30 0.53 18.76
C LEU A 300 2.80 -0.90 18.88
N GLY A 301 3.11 -1.81 17.94
CA GLY A 301 2.58 -3.18 17.99
C GLY A 301 1.05 -3.26 17.84
N LEU A 302 0.40 -2.18 17.38
CA LEU A 302 -1.05 -2.08 17.25
C LEU A 302 -1.50 -2.64 15.90
N LYS A 303 -1.54 -3.96 15.78
CA LYS A 303 -1.84 -4.64 14.51
C LYS A 303 -3.26 -4.40 13.99
N ALA A 304 -4.19 -4.01 14.87
CA ALA A 304 -5.57 -3.73 14.48
C ALA A 304 -5.73 -2.41 13.71
N CYS A 305 -4.77 -1.49 13.78
CA CYS A 305 -4.84 -0.23 13.01
C CYS A 305 -4.84 -0.49 11.50
N GLU A 306 -4.15 -1.55 11.05
CA GLU A 306 -4.14 -1.99 9.65
C GLU A 306 -5.46 -2.65 9.22
N LEU A 307 -6.31 -3.03 10.18
CA LEU A 307 -7.57 -3.71 9.94
C LEU A 307 -8.77 -2.76 9.85
N VAL A 308 -8.52 -1.45 9.96
CA VAL A 308 -9.57 -0.44 9.85
C VAL A 308 -9.90 -0.22 8.37
N PRO A 309 -11.13 -0.52 7.91
CA PRO A 309 -11.53 -0.34 6.52
C PRO A 309 -11.38 1.11 6.09
N SER A 310 -10.61 1.37 5.03
CA SER A 310 -10.45 2.73 4.49
C SER A 310 -11.77 3.27 3.90
N LEU A 311 -11.91 4.60 3.83
CA LEU A 311 -13.05 5.23 3.15
C LEU A 311 -13.17 4.77 1.69
N GLU A 312 -12.03 4.59 1.00
CA GLU A 312 -11.99 4.07 -0.36
C GLU A 312 -12.57 2.66 -0.45
N SER A 313 -12.15 1.75 0.45
CA SER A 313 -12.67 0.37 0.50
C SER A 313 -14.17 0.33 0.79
N VAL A 314 -14.65 1.19 1.69
CA VAL A 314 -16.07 1.31 2.05
C VAL A 314 -16.88 1.85 0.86
N ALA A 315 -16.40 2.91 0.21
CA ALA A 315 -17.06 3.49 -0.96
C ALA A 315 -17.09 2.50 -2.13
N ARG A 316 -15.99 1.78 -2.38
CA ARG A 316 -15.92 0.71 -3.37
C ARG A 316 -16.92 -0.40 -3.05
N GLY A 317 -16.99 -0.84 -1.80
CA GLY A 317 -17.97 -1.83 -1.34
C GLY A 317 -19.41 -1.41 -1.63
N LEU A 318 -19.75 -0.15 -1.34
CA LEU A 318 -21.07 0.39 -1.64
C LEU A 318 -21.34 0.49 -3.15
N GLY A 319 -20.34 0.87 -3.94
CA GLY A 319 -20.40 0.86 -5.40
C GLY A 319 -20.74 -0.52 -5.95
N LEU A 320 -20.02 -1.56 -5.51
CA LEU A 320 -20.29 -2.95 -5.91
C LEU A 320 -21.72 -3.40 -5.53
N VAL A 321 -22.21 -3.02 -4.34
CA VAL A 321 -23.59 -3.31 -3.95
C VAL A 321 -24.59 -2.68 -4.92
N ILE A 322 -24.36 -1.42 -5.32
CA ILE A 322 -25.22 -0.72 -6.28
C ILE A 322 -25.14 -1.37 -7.65
N ASP A 323 -23.94 -1.67 -8.14
CA ASP A 323 -23.72 -2.24 -9.47
C ASP A 323 -24.39 -3.61 -9.61
N GLU A 324 -24.26 -4.48 -8.61
CA GLU A 324 -24.79 -5.84 -8.66
C GLU A 324 -26.29 -5.93 -8.36
N HIS A 325 -26.84 -5.02 -7.53
CA HIS A 325 -28.23 -5.13 -7.03
C HIS A 325 -29.13 -3.94 -7.38
N TYR A 326 -28.75 -3.06 -8.32
CA TYR A 326 -29.47 -1.83 -8.64
C TYR A 326 -30.99 -2.01 -8.72
N SER A 327 -31.47 -2.94 -9.56
CA SER A 327 -32.90 -3.17 -9.73
C SER A 327 -33.60 -3.60 -8.43
N TYR A 328 -32.93 -4.44 -7.63
CA TYR A 328 -33.48 -4.90 -6.35
C TYR A 328 -33.53 -3.78 -5.30
N LEU A 329 -32.48 -2.94 -5.24
CA LEU A 329 -32.42 -1.78 -4.35
C LEU A 329 -33.50 -0.75 -4.65
N VAL A 330 -33.84 -0.54 -5.93
CA VAL A 330 -34.89 0.41 -6.36
C VAL A 330 -36.28 -0.13 -6.06
N LEU A 331 -36.50 -1.44 -6.23
CA LEU A 331 -37.82 -2.06 -6.08
C LEU A 331 -38.18 -2.37 -4.63
N ASN A 332 -37.19 -2.56 -3.74
CA ASN A 332 -37.42 -2.82 -2.32
C ASN A 332 -37.35 -1.52 -1.50
N SER A 333 -38.47 -1.08 -0.95
CA SER A 333 -38.57 0.20 -0.22
C SER A 333 -37.64 0.30 1.00
N GLN A 334 -37.41 -0.81 1.71
CA GLN A 334 -36.53 -0.82 2.88
C GLN A 334 -35.07 -0.61 2.48
N LEU A 335 -34.62 -1.31 1.43
CA LEU A 335 -33.27 -1.15 0.90
C LEU A 335 -33.09 0.23 0.27
N HIS A 336 -34.10 0.70 -0.47
CA HIS A 336 -34.09 2.01 -1.10
C HIS A 336 -33.85 3.14 -0.09
N GLU A 337 -34.57 3.15 1.04
CA GLU A 337 -34.41 4.19 2.05
C GLU A 337 -33.05 4.13 2.76
N GLU A 338 -32.48 2.95 2.97
CA GLU A 338 -31.13 2.82 3.54
C GLU A 338 -30.05 3.31 2.56
N VAL A 339 -30.15 2.96 1.27
CA VAL A 339 -29.23 3.46 0.22
C VAL A 339 -29.36 4.97 0.08
N LYS A 340 -30.58 5.51 0.08
CA LYS A 340 -30.83 6.95 0.04
C LYS A 340 -30.26 7.66 1.25
N SER A 341 -30.34 7.05 2.43
CA SER A 341 -29.72 7.58 3.64
C SER A 341 -28.19 7.58 3.53
N ALA A 342 -27.59 6.52 3.00
CA ALA A 342 -26.14 6.45 2.75
C ALA A 342 -25.71 7.50 1.71
N TRP A 343 -26.50 7.69 0.65
CA TRP A 343 -26.23 8.70 -0.38
C TRP A 343 -26.17 10.13 0.17
N ARG A 344 -27.00 10.48 1.17
CA ARG A 344 -26.93 11.80 1.81
C ARG A 344 -25.58 12.05 2.50
N ILE A 345 -25.06 11.03 3.18
CA ILE A 345 -23.75 11.08 3.84
C ILE A 345 -22.65 11.18 2.79
N VAL A 346 -22.70 10.35 1.74
CA VAL A 346 -21.75 10.43 0.61
C VAL A 346 -21.77 11.82 -0.01
N SER A 347 -22.94 12.41 -0.26
CA SER A 347 -23.06 13.76 -0.82
C SER A 347 -22.43 14.82 0.11
N SER A 348 -22.62 14.69 1.42
CA SER A 348 -21.99 15.55 2.43
C SER A 348 -20.47 15.44 2.38
N LEU A 349 -19.93 14.21 2.41
CA LEU A 349 -18.50 13.93 2.27
C LEU A 349 -17.94 14.48 0.94
N VAL A 350 -18.64 14.26 -0.18
CA VAL A 350 -18.21 14.75 -1.49
C VAL A 350 -18.18 16.28 -1.53
N SER A 351 -19.16 16.95 -0.92
CA SER A 351 -19.18 18.42 -0.86
C SER A 351 -17.99 19.02 -0.10
N VAL A 352 -17.39 18.26 0.81
CA VAL A 352 -16.11 18.60 1.47
C VAL A 352 -14.93 18.29 0.56
N THR A 353 -15.01 17.23 -0.26
CA THR A 353 -13.94 16.88 -1.20
C THR A 353 -13.83 17.81 -2.40
N ASP A 354 -14.91 18.37 -2.93
CA ASP A 354 -14.85 19.23 -4.12
C ASP A 354 -13.89 20.45 -3.95
N PRO A 355 -13.95 21.20 -2.82
CA PRO A 355 -12.94 22.19 -2.50
C PRO A 355 -11.56 21.56 -2.25
N CYS A 356 -11.49 20.42 -1.55
CA CYS A 356 -10.23 19.76 -1.22
C CYS A 356 -9.49 19.20 -2.45
N CYS A 357 -10.17 18.73 -3.49
CA CYS A 357 -9.57 18.31 -4.75
C CYS A 357 -8.95 19.51 -5.46
N SER A 358 -9.64 20.65 -5.48
CA SER A 358 -9.06 21.89 -6.01
C SER A 358 -7.82 22.35 -5.22
N ILE A 359 -7.80 22.11 -3.90
CA ILE A 359 -6.66 22.40 -3.02
C ILE A 359 -5.54 21.36 -3.20
N ALA A 360 -5.86 20.08 -3.35
CA ALA A 360 -4.91 18.99 -3.57
C ALA A 360 -4.20 19.17 -4.92
N ASP A 361 -4.95 19.51 -5.98
CA ASP A 361 -4.39 19.89 -7.27
C ASP A 361 -3.45 21.11 -7.16
N VAL A 362 -3.80 22.08 -6.31
CA VAL A 362 -2.96 23.25 -6.04
C VAL A 362 -1.71 22.85 -5.23
N ILE A 363 -1.84 21.99 -4.22
CA ILE A 363 -0.74 21.48 -3.42
C ILE A 363 0.20 20.64 -4.28
N GLU A 364 -0.31 19.77 -5.14
CA GLU A 364 0.50 18.98 -6.07
C GLU A 364 1.27 19.88 -7.02
N LYS A 365 0.62 20.91 -7.58
CA LYS A 365 1.29 21.93 -8.40
C LYS A 365 2.34 22.71 -7.62
N LEU A 366 2.07 23.09 -6.36
CA LEU A 366 3.04 23.77 -5.49
C LEU A 366 4.22 22.85 -5.13
N CYS A 367 3.97 21.59 -4.82
CA CYS A 367 4.99 20.57 -4.56
C CYS A 367 5.85 20.31 -5.80
N ALA A 368 5.25 20.25 -6.99
CA ALA A 368 5.98 20.14 -8.25
C ALA A 368 6.88 21.36 -8.52
N ILE A 369 6.41 22.57 -8.18
CA ILE A 369 7.20 23.80 -8.28
C ILE A 369 8.40 23.74 -7.32
N ILE A 370 8.19 23.33 -6.07
CA ILE A 370 9.26 23.18 -5.07
C ILE A 370 10.29 22.12 -5.49
N ALA A 371 9.84 20.99 -6.07
CA ALA A 371 10.72 19.95 -6.58
C ALA A 371 11.57 20.44 -7.77
N ILE A 372 11.01 21.30 -8.64
CA ILE A 372 11.76 21.93 -9.73
C ILE A 372 12.81 22.92 -9.20
N GLU A 373 12.49 23.69 -8.15
CA GLU A 373 13.46 24.57 -7.50
C GLU A 373 14.62 23.78 -6.89
N GLN A 374 14.34 22.70 -6.17
CA GLN A 374 15.37 21.80 -5.62
C GLN A 374 16.22 21.14 -6.72
N TRP A 375 15.59 20.71 -7.82
CA TRP A 375 16.31 20.14 -8.96
C TRP A 375 17.19 21.17 -9.67
N LEU A 376 16.74 22.42 -9.78
CA LEU A 376 17.53 23.52 -10.32
C LEU A 376 18.72 23.85 -9.41
N GLU A 377 18.53 23.90 -8.10
CA GLU A 377 19.63 24.11 -7.14
C GLU A 377 20.66 23.00 -7.22
N GLN A 378 20.24 21.74 -7.28
CA GLN A 378 21.14 20.59 -7.43
C GLN A 378 21.84 20.58 -8.78
N SER A 379 21.13 20.86 -9.88
CA SER A 379 21.72 20.94 -11.23
C SER A 379 22.70 22.09 -11.39
N ILE A 380 22.42 23.25 -10.77
CA ILE A 380 23.32 24.39 -10.73
C ILE A 380 24.57 24.05 -9.92
N CYS A 381 24.41 23.42 -8.74
CA CYS A 381 25.55 22.97 -7.93
C CYS A 381 26.39 21.90 -8.63
N PHE A 382 25.75 20.97 -9.36
CA PHE A 382 26.42 19.91 -10.10
C PHE A 382 27.19 20.44 -11.31
N LYS A 383 26.59 21.33 -12.12
CA LYS A 383 27.31 21.99 -13.23
C LYS A 383 28.38 22.95 -12.74
N ALA A 384 28.16 23.65 -11.63
CA ALA A 384 29.14 24.54 -11.02
C ALA A 384 30.38 23.80 -10.50
N ARG A 385 30.22 22.62 -9.90
CA ARG A 385 31.36 21.76 -9.49
C ARG A 385 32.19 21.25 -10.65
N ARG A 386 31.59 21.12 -11.84
CA ARG A 386 32.28 20.66 -13.06
C ARG A 386 33.09 21.77 -13.74
N LEU A 387 32.80 23.03 -13.44
CA LEU A 387 33.57 24.21 -13.88
C LEU A 387 34.53 24.60 -12.75
N ALA A 388 35.69 23.94 -12.70
CA ALA A 388 36.74 24.24 -11.73
C ALA A 388 37.15 25.73 -11.81
N GLY A 389 36.95 26.49 -10.72
CA GLY A 389 37.37 27.89 -10.61
C GLY A 389 36.42 28.84 -9.84
N PHE A 390 35.27 28.35 -9.35
CA PHE A 390 34.29 29.20 -8.66
C PHE A 390 34.07 28.79 -7.21
N GLU A 391 34.04 29.77 -6.31
CA GLU A 391 33.67 29.60 -4.91
C GLU A 391 32.27 30.20 -4.68
N PHE A 392 31.36 29.40 -4.12
CA PHE A 392 29.97 29.78 -3.88
C PHE A 392 29.72 30.02 -2.39
N LYS A 393 29.09 31.14 -2.05
CA LYS A 393 28.47 31.37 -0.73
C LYS A 393 27.00 31.71 -0.90
N ILE A 394 26.14 30.83 -0.39
CA ILE A 394 24.69 31.07 -0.27
C ILE A 394 24.47 31.66 1.11
N GLN A 395 23.84 32.83 1.18
CA GLN A 395 23.48 33.49 2.44
C GLN A 395 21.95 33.52 2.54
N ASN A 396 21.40 32.79 3.51
CA ASN A 396 20.00 32.35 3.53
C ASN A 396 18.93 33.45 3.70
N ASP A 397 19.29 34.68 4.03
CA ASP A 397 18.27 35.66 4.46
C ASP A 397 17.71 36.57 3.36
N LYS A 398 18.30 36.63 2.16
CA LYS A 398 17.79 37.49 1.08
C LYS A 398 18.08 36.84 -0.27
N LYS A 399 17.03 36.57 -1.07
CA LYS A 399 16.99 35.97 -2.42
C LYS A 399 18.04 36.53 -3.42
N TYR A 400 19.32 36.29 -3.19
CA TYR A 400 20.42 36.72 -4.04
C TYR A 400 21.50 35.63 -4.06
N ILE A 401 21.89 35.23 -5.26
CA ILE A 401 23.04 34.35 -5.47
C ILE A 401 24.22 35.25 -5.86
N TYR A 402 25.30 35.19 -5.11
CA TYR A 402 26.54 35.90 -5.42
C TYR A 402 27.53 34.93 -6.07
N LEU A 403 27.92 35.23 -7.31
CA LEU A 403 28.97 34.51 -8.02
C LEU A 403 30.27 35.31 -7.93
N LYS A 404 31.30 34.75 -7.29
CA LYS A 404 32.65 35.33 -7.26
C LYS A 404 33.55 34.55 -8.22
N LEU A 405 33.98 35.22 -9.28
CA LEU A 405 34.85 34.64 -10.31
C LEU A 405 36.30 34.73 -9.81
N ILE A 406 36.93 33.59 -9.52
CA ILE A 406 38.35 33.55 -9.15
C ILE A 406 39.15 33.39 -10.45
N THR A 407 39.38 34.50 -11.15
CA THR A 407 40.46 34.56 -12.15
C THR A 407 41.39 35.68 -11.73
N GLY A 408 42.68 35.35 -11.59
CA GLY A 408 43.68 36.22 -10.96
C GLY A 408 44.07 37.48 -11.73
N ILE A 409 43.24 37.99 -12.66
CA ILE A 409 43.66 39.08 -13.57
C ILE A 409 42.63 40.21 -13.73
N TRP A 410 41.39 40.13 -13.22
CA TRP A 410 40.40 41.24 -13.36
C TRP A 410 39.58 41.49 -12.09
N PRO A 411 39.09 42.73 -11.86
CA PRO A 411 38.28 43.05 -10.68
C PRO A 411 36.97 42.24 -10.65
N PRO A 412 36.43 41.91 -9.46
CA PRO A 412 35.26 41.04 -9.34
C PRO A 412 34.01 41.67 -9.94
N THR A 413 33.45 41.04 -10.97
CA THR A 413 32.17 41.43 -11.57
C THR A 413 31.02 40.78 -10.78
N ILE A 414 30.14 41.61 -10.20
CA ILE A 414 28.94 41.14 -9.49
C ILE A 414 27.76 41.13 -10.45
N VAL A 415 27.20 39.95 -10.74
CA VAL A 415 25.96 39.82 -11.52
C VAL A 415 24.79 39.61 -10.56
N ARG A 416 23.78 40.49 -10.60
CA ARG A 416 22.55 40.37 -9.81
C ARG A 416 21.41 39.89 -10.69
N PHE A 417 20.78 38.77 -10.33
CA PHE A 417 19.52 38.35 -10.91
C PHE A 417 18.37 38.76 -9.98
N ARG A 418 17.34 39.40 -10.53
CA ARG A 418 16.13 39.80 -9.79
C ARG A 418 14.94 39.04 -10.36
N HIS A 419 14.40 38.10 -9.61
CA HIS A 419 13.16 37.41 -9.96
C HIS A 419 11.96 38.33 -9.64
N ARG A 420 11.16 38.71 -10.64
CA ARG A 420 9.83 39.29 -10.44
C ARG A 420 8.80 38.22 -10.78
N PRO A 421 7.97 37.74 -9.85
CA PRO A 421 6.80 36.97 -10.23
C PRO A 421 5.80 37.94 -10.89
N SER A 422 5.30 37.57 -12.07
CA SER A 422 4.21 38.27 -12.75
C SER A 422 2.93 37.48 -12.55
N ASP A 423 1.96 38.10 -11.90
CA ASP A 423 0.58 37.63 -11.84
C ASP A 423 -0.08 37.74 -13.22
N SER A 424 -1.00 36.81 -13.48
CA SER A 424 -1.92 36.69 -14.62
C SER A 424 -1.41 35.99 -15.90
N ALA A 425 -1.93 34.78 -16.12
CA ALA A 425 -2.77 34.38 -17.26
C ALA A 425 -2.58 32.88 -17.58
N ILE A 426 -3.66 32.13 -17.39
CA ILE A 426 -3.85 30.75 -17.83
C ILE A 426 -3.86 30.73 -19.37
N GLY A 427 -2.98 29.97 -20.00
CA GLY A 427 -3.04 29.70 -21.44
C GLY A 427 -1.72 29.25 -22.08
N SER A 428 -1.70 27.99 -22.51
CA SER A 428 -0.83 27.34 -23.51
C SER A 428 0.66 27.72 -23.57
N GLN A 429 1.51 26.70 -23.41
CA GLN A 429 2.95 26.77 -23.68
C GLN A 429 3.22 27.30 -25.10
N SER A 430 3.88 28.45 -25.19
CA SER A 430 4.36 29.04 -26.45
C SER A 430 5.79 28.56 -26.78
N PRO A 431 6.12 28.24 -28.04
CA PRO A 431 7.46 27.83 -28.50
C PRO A 431 8.57 28.85 -28.20
N ALA A 432 8.21 30.08 -27.83
CA ALA A 432 9.14 31.18 -27.56
C ALA A 432 10.05 30.92 -26.33
N ILE A 433 9.59 30.19 -25.32
CA ILE A 433 10.36 29.92 -24.08
C ILE A 433 11.43 28.86 -24.32
N ALA A 434 11.15 27.86 -25.17
CA ALA A 434 12.13 26.86 -25.59
C ALA A 434 13.25 27.49 -26.45
N GLY A 435 12.88 28.41 -27.35
CA GLY A 435 13.84 29.15 -28.19
C GLY A 435 14.73 30.13 -27.41
N PHE A 436 14.29 30.61 -26.24
CA PHE A 436 15.12 31.42 -25.33
C PHE A 436 16.13 30.55 -24.56
N ARG A 437 15.70 29.36 -24.09
CA ARG A 437 16.58 28.39 -23.41
C ARG A 437 17.71 27.89 -24.30
N HIS A 438 17.44 27.60 -25.58
CA HIS A 438 18.46 27.12 -26.51
C HIS A 438 19.52 28.19 -26.82
N ARG A 439 19.11 29.43 -27.11
CA ARG A 439 20.03 30.54 -27.45
C ARG A 439 20.86 31.02 -26.27
N LEU A 440 20.33 30.97 -25.05
CA LEU A 440 21.09 31.28 -23.84
C LEU A 440 22.17 30.21 -23.57
N LEU A 441 21.84 28.93 -23.77
CA LEU A 441 22.80 27.83 -23.64
C LEU A 441 23.89 27.87 -24.72
N GLU A 442 23.55 28.17 -25.98
CA GLU A 442 24.54 28.32 -27.05
C GLU A 442 25.49 29.51 -26.85
N SER A 443 24.99 30.64 -26.33
CA SER A 443 25.81 31.82 -26.03
C SER A 443 26.79 31.57 -24.88
N ILE A 444 26.38 30.80 -23.87
CA ILE A 444 27.22 30.41 -22.72
C ILE A 444 28.25 29.34 -23.12
N VAL A 445 27.90 28.38 -23.97
CA VAL A 445 28.80 27.31 -24.43
C VAL A 445 29.78 27.82 -25.49
N GLY A 446 29.41 28.81 -26.29
CA GLY A 446 30.23 29.37 -27.37
C GLY A 446 31.26 30.43 -26.96
N GLY A 447 31.33 30.82 -25.68
CA GLY A 447 32.34 31.76 -25.17
C GLY A 447 32.30 33.18 -25.78
N ARG A 448 31.22 33.56 -26.46
CA ARG A 448 31.02 34.91 -27.00
C ARG A 448 29.84 35.58 -26.32
N ILE A 449 30.14 36.51 -25.41
CA ILE A 449 29.17 37.50 -24.95
C ILE A 449 29.29 38.69 -25.93
N PRO A 450 28.30 38.99 -26.79
CA PRO A 450 28.35 40.21 -27.56
C PRO A 450 27.89 41.39 -26.67
N GLU A 451 28.70 42.45 -26.61
CA GLU A 451 28.29 43.76 -26.11
C GLU A 451 27.34 44.44 -27.11
N THR A 452 26.10 43.99 -27.19
CA THR A 452 25.03 44.76 -27.86
C THR A 452 23.66 44.44 -27.27
N ASP A 453 22.86 45.49 -27.09
CA ASP A 453 21.46 45.44 -26.65
C ASP A 453 20.62 44.49 -27.53
N TRP A 454 20.00 43.49 -26.89
CA TRP A 454 19.06 42.60 -27.56
C TRP A 454 17.65 43.22 -27.52
N ARG A 455 17.11 43.56 -28.70
CA ARG A 455 15.67 43.84 -28.88
C ARG A 455 14.97 42.60 -29.41
N LEU A 456 13.81 42.27 -28.84
CA LEU A 456 12.90 41.27 -29.41
C LEU A 456 12.30 41.78 -30.73
N PRO A 457 12.03 40.92 -31.73
CA PRO A 457 11.22 41.31 -32.88
C PRO A 457 9.79 41.59 -32.43
N ASP A 458 9.21 42.70 -32.88
CA ASP A 458 7.79 43.00 -32.71
C ASP A 458 6.96 41.90 -33.38
N SER A 459 6.24 41.10 -32.59
CA SER A 459 5.11 40.34 -33.09
C SER A 459 3.99 41.33 -33.36
N GLY A 460 3.69 41.58 -34.64
CA GLY A 460 2.75 42.59 -35.11
C GLY A 460 1.31 42.41 -34.64
N THR A 461 1.03 42.75 -33.38
CA THR A 461 -0.31 43.05 -32.89
C THR A 461 -0.27 44.42 -32.20
N GLY A 462 -0.83 45.41 -32.87
CA GLY A 462 -0.76 46.80 -32.46
C GLY A 462 -1.45 47.06 -31.13
N ARG A 463 -0.69 47.08 -30.04
CA ARG A 463 -0.96 47.89 -28.83
C ARG A 463 0.38 48.27 -28.19
N ARG A 464 0.64 49.58 -28.09
CA ARG A 464 1.88 50.15 -27.54
C ARG A 464 1.99 49.86 -26.04
N ASN A 465 3.02 49.12 -25.63
CA ASN A 465 3.57 49.13 -24.27
C ASN A 465 4.99 49.74 -24.31
N PRO A 466 5.47 50.39 -23.24
CA PRO A 466 6.78 51.03 -23.25
C PRO A 466 7.91 49.99 -23.19
N PRO A 467 9.09 50.26 -23.78
CA PRO A 467 10.20 49.30 -23.82
C PRO A 467 10.86 49.14 -22.46
N LEU A 468 11.18 47.88 -22.11
CA LEU A 468 12.06 47.53 -21.00
C LEU A 468 13.50 47.97 -21.32
N THR A 469 14.14 48.69 -20.40
CA THR A 469 15.56 49.10 -20.51
C THR A 469 16.37 48.45 -19.38
N ALA A 470 17.52 47.87 -19.73
CA ALA A 470 18.57 47.49 -18.77
C ALA A 470 19.58 48.64 -18.67
N ARG A 471 20.06 48.95 -17.45
CA ARG A 471 21.16 49.91 -17.24
C ARG A 471 22.32 49.23 -16.54
N PHE A 472 23.51 49.34 -17.12
CA PHE A 472 24.76 49.10 -16.43
C PHE A 472 25.18 50.39 -15.70
N ARG A 473 25.55 50.30 -14.42
CA ARG A 473 26.19 51.39 -13.68
C ARG A 473 27.54 50.91 -13.18
N ARG A 474 28.62 51.61 -13.54
CA ARG A 474 29.91 51.48 -12.85
C ARG A 474 29.77 52.07 -11.44
N PRO A 475 30.31 51.43 -10.40
CA PRO A 475 30.39 52.05 -9.08
C PRO A 475 31.53 53.07 -9.06
N THR A 476 31.22 54.33 -8.77
CA THR A 476 32.20 55.30 -8.27
C THR A 476 32.37 55.08 -6.76
N GLY A 477 33.62 55.15 -6.31
CA GLY A 477 34.06 54.75 -4.97
C GLY A 477 33.57 55.62 -3.81
N ASP A 478 34.06 55.22 -2.65
CA ASP A 478 33.97 55.84 -1.31
C ASP A 478 32.68 55.63 -0.50
N SER A 479 32.74 54.67 0.41
CA SER A 479 32.58 54.94 1.85
C SER A 479 32.89 53.70 2.69
N ARG A 480 33.85 53.86 3.59
CA ARG A 480 34.22 52.95 4.68
C ARG A 480 32.99 52.65 5.56
N TRP A 481 32.80 51.38 5.91
CA TRP A 481 31.91 50.94 6.97
C TRP A 481 32.74 50.35 8.11
N ASN A 482 32.51 50.84 9.32
CA ASN A 482 33.18 50.45 10.56
C ASN A 482 32.09 49.91 11.52
N PRO A 483 32.22 48.73 12.16
CA PRO A 483 31.19 48.19 13.04
C PRO A 483 31.62 48.28 14.49
N THR A 484 30.99 49.13 15.31
CA THR A 484 30.91 48.97 16.77
C THR A 484 29.92 49.97 17.37
N SER A 485 29.33 49.54 18.48
CA SER A 485 28.65 50.29 19.55
C SER A 485 27.12 50.23 19.62
N ASP A 486 26.69 49.44 20.62
CA ASP A 486 25.79 49.83 21.72
C ASP A 486 24.25 49.70 21.60
N ASN A 487 23.78 48.69 22.34
CA ASN A 487 22.91 48.79 23.53
C ASN A 487 21.63 49.64 23.45
N LEU A 488 20.46 49.03 23.68
CA LEU A 488 19.63 49.23 24.89
C LEU A 488 18.21 48.62 24.79
N ARG A 489 17.89 47.85 25.85
CA ARG A 489 16.64 47.77 26.63
C ARG A 489 15.35 47.11 26.10
N ILE A 490 15.01 46.10 26.91
CA ILE A 490 13.72 45.45 27.23
C ILE A 490 12.65 46.50 27.63
N PRO A 491 11.35 46.22 27.34
CA PRO A 491 10.42 46.06 28.46
C PRO A 491 9.45 44.87 28.29
N ALA A 492 9.16 44.22 29.41
CA ALA A 492 7.95 43.44 29.69
C ALA A 492 7.48 43.86 31.11
N PRO A 493 6.28 43.51 31.61
CA PRO A 493 5.15 42.83 30.98
C PRO A 493 3.79 43.57 31.20
N ALA A 494 2.72 43.12 30.57
CA ALA A 494 1.35 43.43 31.02
C ALA A 494 0.55 42.13 31.11
N ALA A 495 0.02 41.90 32.31
CA ALA A 495 -0.81 40.78 32.69
C ALA A 495 -2.20 40.85 32.04
N GLY A 496 -2.69 39.69 31.58
CA GLY A 496 -4.05 39.52 31.08
C GLY A 496 -4.64 38.25 31.66
N ILE A 497 -5.48 38.41 32.66
CA ILE A 497 -6.29 37.41 33.34
C ILE A 497 -7.37 36.93 32.37
N CYS A 498 -7.48 35.62 32.14
CA CYS A 498 -8.67 35.01 31.54
C CYS A 498 -9.11 33.78 32.34
N HIS A 499 -10.28 33.93 32.97
CA HIS A 499 -11.10 32.87 33.52
C HIS A 499 -11.65 31.96 32.40
N CYS A 500 -11.50 30.65 32.54
CA CYS A 500 -12.42 29.68 31.95
C CYS A 500 -12.78 28.65 33.01
N GLY A 501 -14.00 28.76 33.52
CA GLY A 501 -14.65 27.71 34.30
C GLY A 501 -15.64 26.92 33.44
N ARG A 502 -15.94 25.73 33.95
CA ARG A 502 -17.09 24.83 33.66
C ARG A 502 -16.95 23.80 32.54
N SER A 503 -16.60 22.60 32.98
CA SER A 503 -17.16 21.32 32.51
C SER A 503 -18.69 21.26 32.64
N PRO A 504 -19.33 20.37 31.87
CA PRO A 504 -20.22 19.37 32.44
C PRO A 504 -19.84 17.96 31.93
N ALA A 505 -19.61 17.02 32.84
CA ALA A 505 -20.57 15.97 33.22
C ALA A 505 -20.75 14.88 32.14
N ILE A 506 -19.97 13.82 32.31
CA ILE A 506 -20.16 12.51 31.69
C ILE A 506 -21.28 11.81 32.46
N VAL A 507 -22.36 11.46 31.76
CA VAL A 507 -23.37 10.50 32.22
C VAL A 507 -23.12 9.21 31.45
N GLY A 508 -22.91 8.11 32.17
CA GLY A 508 -22.64 6.81 31.60
C GLY A 508 -23.90 6.14 31.03
N PHE A 509 -23.67 5.30 30.03
CA PHE A 509 -24.22 3.95 29.87
C PHE A 509 -23.33 3.16 28.92
#